data_AF-A0A352MF19-F1
#
_entry.id   AF-A0A352MF19-F1
#
_cell.length_a   1.000
_cell.length_b   1.000
_cell.length_c   1.000
_cell.angle_alpha   90.00
_cell.angle_beta   90.00
_cell.angle_gamma   90.00
#
_symmetry.space_group_name_H-M   'P 1'
#
loop_
_entity.id
_entity.type
_entity.pdbx_description
1 polymer ?
#
loop_
_entity_poly.entity_id
_entity_poly.type
_entity_poly.pdbx_seq_one_letter_code
_entity_poly.pdbx_strand_id
1 'polypeptide(L)'
;MKTYRFRSYLFIAVLIFFIISSCKKEMRVITSTVFCTHQVVLDQQGKIVPWYSPAENAYDHFLSLRWNFVMTRVPDSPGPDPRSRYPQYFFYCAFRVRNDSIVPDAWMNDIGEKIPNWFESARLYYAYSGDSSAMNVVRKLIDYTLDHGTSSPDYEWPRFPYTTANAGDTLFRGFSDHPVMVCDEIQVDHAGEMGLTYFRMYQFTGENRYLEAALNVADVLAKNARTGTATESVWPYRVVMSDGKVIAPYGANWTGCYMLFDNLIRTGIGNVTGYIQARDKARDFILQFPMKTGYWTDGHTDTDINSNTYKSNLSASNATLCMFDYPELNPDRETDIPKLIRWTEDNFIFRSRPGEPSEMWGANIVGEQDTFLVKMDYQTARYAAACARWFSISGDDSYKEKAYRALNWVTYCNDSTGLAFESPVSKGISSWWSDCYGECPRMFYQAFAGVPEWAPPRENHILYSEGMLRKVQYAEKQVRYTALSGNGTEYLRLSFKPEKVTINGQEIEMHDLLMPDSYLINKLGNGDYALTIKHSEPCDILISGL
;
A
#
# COMPACT_ATOMS: atom_id res chain seq x y z
N MET A 1 72.16 64.81 1.22
CA MET A 1 70.92 65.21 1.90
C MET A 1 69.87 64.14 1.66
N LYS A 2 69.43 63.48 2.73
CA LYS A 2 68.47 62.37 2.73
C LYS A 2 67.03 62.91 2.68
N THR A 3 66.18 62.32 1.86
CA THR A 3 64.71 62.42 2.01
C THR A 3 64.07 61.04 1.79
N TYR A 4 63.00 60.81 2.54
CA TYR A 4 62.54 59.53 3.05
C TYR A 4 61.65 58.77 2.07
N ARG A 5 61.83 57.44 1.98
CA ARG A 5 60.82 56.52 1.45
C ARG A 5 60.12 55.82 2.62
N PHE A 6 58.85 56.15 2.83
CA PHE A 6 57.94 55.42 3.72
C PHE A 6 57.61 54.06 3.10
N ARG A 7 57.83 52.97 3.85
CA ARG A 7 57.24 51.65 3.59
C ARG A 7 56.06 51.48 4.55
N SER A 8 54.85 51.45 4.02
CA SER A 8 53.65 51.03 4.76
C SER A 8 53.44 49.55 4.49
N TYR A 9 53.55 48.71 5.52
CA TYR A 9 53.15 47.31 5.48
C TYR A 9 51.63 47.23 5.56
N LEU A 10 50.98 46.74 4.50
CA LEU A 10 49.57 46.37 4.52
C LEU A 10 49.49 44.87 4.84
N PHE A 11 49.14 44.55 6.09
CA PHE A 11 48.77 43.20 6.49
C PHE A 11 47.39 42.88 5.90
N ILE A 12 47.33 41.98 4.92
CA ILE A 12 46.06 41.39 4.47
C ILE A 12 45.81 40.17 5.36
N ALA A 13 44.90 40.33 6.33
CA ALA A 13 44.35 39.22 7.08
C ALA A 13 43.33 38.49 6.18
N VAL A 14 43.68 37.31 5.69
CA VAL A 14 42.74 36.40 5.03
C VAL A 14 41.91 35.72 6.12
N LEU A 15 40.67 36.18 6.32
CA LEU A 15 39.67 35.48 7.13
C LEU A 15 39.16 34.28 6.32
N ILE A 16 39.62 33.09 6.67
CA ILE A 16 39.04 31.82 6.23
C ILE A 16 37.78 31.60 7.07
N PHE A 17 36.61 31.84 6.48
CA PHE A 17 35.33 31.41 7.05
C PHE A 17 35.22 29.89 6.89
N PHE A 18 35.50 29.15 7.96
CA PHE A 18 35.03 27.78 8.09
C PHE A 18 33.50 27.81 8.21
N ILE A 19 32.80 27.43 7.14
CA ILE A 19 31.38 27.03 7.26
C ILE A 19 31.39 25.69 7.98
N ILE A 20 31.32 25.74 9.30
CA ILE A 20 30.90 24.60 10.09
C ILE A 20 29.42 24.42 9.74
N SER A 21 29.13 23.41 8.92
CA SER A 21 27.77 22.90 8.76
C SER A 21 27.37 22.29 10.10
N SER A 22 26.93 23.16 11.01
CA SER A 22 26.30 22.75 12.25
C SER A 22 25.05 21.97 11.84
N CYS A 23 25.01 20.71 12.25
CA CYS A 23 23.81 19.91 12.25
C CYS A 23 22.77 20.67 13.09
N LYS A 24 22.00 21.56 12.45
CA LYS A 24 20.89 22.26 13.09
C LYS A 24 19.89 21.18 13.45
N LYS A 25 19.97 20.71 14.69
CA LYS A 25 18.92 19.90 15.30
C LYS A 25 17.63 20.70 15.13
N GLU A 26 16.71 20.24 14.29
CA GLU A 26 15.44 20.91 14.09
C GLU A 26 14.79 21.09 15.46
N MET A 27 14.47 22.34 15.80
CA MET A 27 13.86 22.64 17.08
C MET A 27 12.42 22.13 17.05
N ARG A 28 12.17 21.06 17.78
CA ARG A 28 10.84 20.43 17.93
C ARG A 28 10.06 21.16 19.02
N VAL A 29 8.82 21.56 18.70
CA VAL A 29 7.89 22.17 19.66
C VAL A 29 6.85 21.12 20.06
N ILE A 30 6.90 20.69 21.32
CA ILE A 30 5.90 19.79 21.90
C ILE A 30 4.72 20.63 22.37
N THR A 31 3.53 20.35 21.84
CA THR A 31 2.30 21.06 22.20
C THR A 31 1.58 20.38 23.38
N SER A 32 0.63 21.08 24.00
CA SER A 32 -0.29 20.47 24.97
C SER A 32 -1.39 19.63 24.34
N THR A 33 -1.54 19.67 23.01
CA THR A 33 -2.53 18.88 22.28
C THR A 33 -2.10 17.42 22.26
N VAL A 34 -2.97 16.54 22.72
CA VAL A 34 -2.80 15.08 22.58
C VAL A 34 -3.62 14.62 21.40
N PHE A 35 -2.99 13.88 20.50
CA PHE A 35 -3.54 13.33 19.29
C PHE A 35 -3.47 11.80 19.37
N CYS A 36 -4.63 11.15 19.39
CA CYS A 36 -4.79 9.80 19.95
C CYS A 36 -4.17 9.70 21.35
N THR A 37 -2.99 9.12 21.46
CA THR A 37 -2.27 8.88 22.72
C THR A 37 -0.97 9.67 22.84
N HIS A 38 -0.62 10.50 21.85
CA HIS A 38 0.68 11.16 21.77
C HIS A 38 0.56 12.68 21.78
N GLN A 39 1.50 13.37 22.41
CA GLN A 39 1.58 14.84 22.30
C GLN A 39 1.99 15.22 20.88
N VAL A 40 1.29 16.19 20.29
CA VAL A 40 1.62 16.69 18.94
C VAL A 40 2.95 17.42 18.98
N VAL A 41 3.84 17.04 18.06
CA VAL A 41 5.15 17.65 17.86
C VAL A 41 5.15 18.41 16.54
N LEU A 42 5.57 19.66 16.59
CA LEU A 42 5.64 20.57 15.44
C LEU A 42 7.10 20.97 15.15
N ASP A 43 7.39 21.28 13.89
CA ASP A 43 8.61 21.96 13.49
C ASP A 43 8.56 23.48 13.77
N GLN A 44 9.62 24.19 13.37
CA GLN A 44 9.74 25.64 13.54
C GLN A 44 8.71 26.44 12.73
N GLN A 45 8.12 25.85 11.70
CA GLN A 45 7.06 26.46 10.89
C GLN A 45 5.66 26.13 11.43
N GLY A 46 5.57 25.41 12.56
CA GLY A 46 4.31 25.00 13.15
C GLY A 46 3.63 23.85 12.41
N LYS A 47 4.38 23.08 11.60
CA LYS A 47 3.86 21.93 10.86
C LYS A 47 4.20 20.62 11.55
N ILE A 48 3.34 19.61 11.36
CA ILE A 48 3.47 18.32 12.04
C ILE A 48 4.73 17.56 11.61
N VAL A 49 5.39 16.99 12.61
CA VAL A 49 6.49 16.02 12.48
C VAL A 49 6.14 14.77 13.28
N PRO A 50 6.83 13.62 13.08
CA PRO A 50 6.51 12.42 13.84
C PRO A 50 6.60 12.67 15.35
N TRP A 51 5.84 11.93 16.15
CA TRP A 51 5.97 11.99 17.61
C TRP A 51 7.20 11.22 18.11
N TYR A 52 7.57 10.14 17.40
CA TYR A 52 8.69 9.29 17.78
C TYR A 52 10.05 10.02 17.70
N SER A 53 11.03 9.53 18.46
CA SER A 53 12.40 10.05 18.46
C SER A 53 13.40 8.90 18.58
N PRO A 54 14.46 8.85 17.75
CA PRO A 54 14.82 9.83 16.72
C PRO A 54 13.84 9.83 15.52
N ALA A 55 13.67 10.99 14.87
CA ALA A 55 12.62 11.20 13.87
C ALA A 55 12.88 10.40 12.58
N GLU A 56 14.16 10.23 12.23
CA GLU A 56 14.62 9.42 11.11
C GLU A 56 14.22 7.93 11.20
N ASN A 57 13.82 7.45 12.38
CA ASN A 57 13.39 6.07 12.61
C ASN A 57 11.88 5.97 12.85
N ALA A 58 11.12 7.06 12.68
CA ALA A 58 9.71 7.09 13.07
C ALA A 58 8.82 6.18 12.21
N TYR A 59 9.05 6.13 10.90
CA TYR A 59 8.25 5.29 10.00
C TYR A 59 8.59 3.81 10.16
N ASP A 60 9.86 3.47 10.36
CA ASP A 60 10.27 2.11 10.71
C ASP A 60 9.65 1.64 12.03
N HIS A 61 9.68 2.50 13.05
CA HIS A 61 9.05 2.23 14.33
C HIS A 61 7.54 2.02 14.18
N PHE A 62 6.85 2.89 13.43
CA PHE A 62 5.42 2.76 13.12
C PHE A 62 5.09 1.41 12.48
N LEU A 63 5.81 1.04 11.41
CA LEU A 63 5.60 -0.21 10.68
C LEU A 63 5.84 -1.45 11.56
N SER A 64 6.90 -1.42 12.36
CA SER A 64 7.23 -2.48 13.30
C SER A 64 6.17 -2.64 14.39
N LEU A 65 5.63 -1.54 14.92
CA LEU A 65 4.55 -1.57 15.91
C LEU A 65 3.28 -2.22 15.37
N ARG A 66 2.86 -1.89 14.13
CA ARG A 66 1.65 -2.46 13.50
C ARG A 66 1.72 -3.99 13.44
N TRP A 67 2.81 -4.54 12.92
CA TRP A 67 2.97 -5.99 12.84
C TRP A 67 3.18 -6.65 14.20
N ASN A 68 3.95 -6.01 15.10
CA ASN A 68 4.13 -6.52 16.46
C ASN A 68 2.79 -6.66 17.20
N PHE A 69 1.91 -5.68 17.08
CA PHE A 69 0.58 -5.72 17.66
C PHE A 69 -0.24 -6.90 17.13
N VAL A 70 -0.32 -7.06 15.79
CA VAL A 70 -1.04 -8.17 15.14
C VAL A 70 -0.55 -9.53 15.65
N MET A 71 0.76 -9.68 15.82
CA MET A 71 1.38 -10.95 16.21
C MET A 71 1.28 -11.26 17.71
N THR A 72 1.16 -10.26 18.58
CA THR A 72 1.38 -10.46 20.03
C THR A 72 0.25 -9.95 20.92
N ARG A 73 -0.66 -9.11 20.41
CA ARG A 73 -1.65 -8.40 21.22
C ARG A 73 -3.10 -8.62 20.79
N VAL A 74 -3.35 -9.10 19.56
CA VAL A 74 -4.72 -9.35 19.12
C VAL A 74 -5.33 -10.48 19.95
N PRO A 75 -6.45 -10.25 20.65
CA PRO A 75 -7.15 -11.29 21.38
C PRO A 75 -7.76 -12.34 20.45
N ASP A 76 -8.00 -13.53 20.99
CA ASP A 76 -8.81 -14.54 20.33
C ASP A 76 -10.26 -14.08 20.15
N SER A 77 -10.93 -14.68 19.18
CA SER A 77 -12.32 -14.41 18.86
C SER A 77 -13.25 -14.87 19.99
N PRO A 78 -14.31 -14.11 20.35
CA PRO A 78 -15.27 -14.56 21.34
C PRO A 78 -16.16 -15.69 20.79
N GLY A 79 -16.67 -16.56 21.65
CA GLY A 79 -17.60 -17.64 21.28
C GLY A 79 -17.03 -19.04 21.51
N PRO A 80 -17.72 -20.09 21.05
CA PRO A 80 -17.26 -21.46 21.23
C PRO A 80 -16.22 -21.87 20.17
N ASP A 81 -15.59 -23.02 20.41
CA ASP A 81 -14.76 -23.67 19.41
C ASP A 81 -15.57 -23.99 18.13
N PRO A 82 -14.95 -23.92 16.93
CA PRO A 82 -13.52 -23.65 16.70
C PRO A 82 -13.16 -22.16 16.74
N ARG A 83 -14.15 -21.25 16.76
CA ARG A 83 -13.95 -19.80 16.62
C ARG A 83 -12.99 -19.23 17.67
N SER A 84 -13.14 -19.63 18.93
CA SER A 84 -12.29 -19.20 20.05
C SER A 84 -10.81 -19.55 19.95
N ARG A 85 -10.40 -20.34 18.94
CA ARG A 85 -9.00 -20.71 18.72
C ARG A 85 -8.27 -19.82 17.71
N TYR A 86 -8.95 -18.81 17.17
CA TYR A 86 -8.39 -17.90 16.18
C TYR A 86 -8.46 -16.44 16.66
N PRO A 87 -7.45 -15.62 16.34
CA PRO A 87 -7.48 -14.19 16.56
C PRO A 87 -8.72 -13.53 15.95
N GLN A 88 -9.19 -12.43 16.55
CA GLN A 88 -10.40 -11.71 16.11
C GLN A 88 -10.41 -11.35 14.61
N TYR A 89 -9.25 -11.03 14.03
CA TYR A 89 -9.16 -10.65 12.62
C TYR A 89 -9.54 -11.80 11.65
N PHE A 90 -9.69 -13.05 12.08
CA PHE A 90 -10.21 -14.13 11.22
C PHE A 90 -11.70 -13.96 10.89
N PHE A 91 -12.48 -13.41 11.83
CA PHE A 91 -13.95 -13.50 11.79
C PHE A 91 -14.68 -12.17 11.95
N TYR A 92 -13.95 -11.07 12.11
CA TYR A 92 -14.51 -9.74 12.31
C TYR A 92 -13.74 -8.72 11.45
N CYS A 93 -14.43 -7.68 10.97
CA CYS A 93 -13.83 -6.61 10.18
C CYS A 93 -13.12 -5.56 11.01
N ALA A 94 -13.60 -5.29 12.22
CA ALA A 94 -13.11 -4.21 13.04
C ALA A 94 -13.13 -4.55 14.53
N PHE A 95 -12.55 -3.67 15.33
CA PHE A 95 -12.59 -3.74 16.79
C PHE A 95 -12.83 -2.36 17.41
N ARG A 96 -13.21 -2.38 18.68
CA ARG A 96 -13.30 -1.20 19.54
C ARG A 96 -12.58 -1.46 20.85
N VAL A 97 -12.06 -0.40 21.45
CA VAL A 97 -11.54 -0.45 22.83
C VAL A 97 -12.67 -0.09 23.79
N ARG A 98 -13.01 -0.98 24.71
CA ARG A 98 -13.98 -0.75 25.78
C ARG A 98 -13.39 -1.22 27.10
N ASN A 99 -13.34 -0.34 28.11
CA ASN A 99 -12.76 -0.64 29.43
C ASN A 99 -11.37 -1.32 29.31
N ASP A 100 -10.47 -0.69 28.54
CA ASP A 100 -9.12 -1.19 28.26
C ASP A 100 -9.05 -2.58 27.59
N SER A 101 -10.16 -3.09 27.06
CA SER A 101 -10.25 -4.37 26.36
C SER A 101 -10.57 -4.17 24.88
N ILE A 102 -9.91 -4.94 24.02
CA ILE A 102 -10.21 -5.01 22.59
C ILE A 102 -11.38 -5.98 22.39
N VAL A 103 -12.51 -5.44 21.93
CA VAL A 103 -13.70 -6.22 21.61
C VAL A 103 -13.99 -6.11 20.11
N PRO A 104 -14.43 -7.20 19.45
CA PRO A 104 -14.72 -7.13 18.03
C PRO A 104 -15.95 -6.24 17.80
N ASP A 105 -15.94 -5.54 16.67
CA ASP A 105 -17.17 -4.97 16.10
C ASP A 105 -17.93 -6.09 15.38
N ALA A 106 -19.25 -6.14 15.60
CA ALA A 106 -20.10 -7.21 15.10
C ALA A 106 -20.81 -6.84 13.79
N TRP A 107 -20.29 -5.86 13.05
CA TRP A 107 -20.83 -5.43 11.77
C TRP A 107 -20.76 -6.53 10.71
N MET A 108 -19.54 -6.95 10.32
CA MET A 108 -19.32 -8.03 9.35
C MET A 108 -17.92 -8.65 9.48
N ASN A 109 -17.55 -9.48 8.51
CA ASN A 109 -16.17 -9.89 8.21
C ASN A 109 -15.82 -9.53 6.75
N ASP A 110 -14.86 -8.62 6.57
CA ASP A 110 -14.42 -7.93 5.35
C ASP A 110 -13.29 -8.66 4.60
N ILE A 111 -13.48 -9.95 4.33
CA ILE A 111 -12.40 -10.85 3.88
C ILE A 111 -11.70 -10.36 2.61
N GLY A 112 -12.48 -9.84 1.65
CA GLY A 112 -12.03 -9.39 0.34
C GLY A 112 -11.16 -8.15 0.36
N GLU A 113 -11.31 -7.27 1.36
CA GLU A 113 -10.42 -6.12 1.56
C GLU A 113 -9.26 -6.50 2.48
N LYS A 114 -9.54 -7.25 3.56
CA LYS A 114 -8.53 -7.58 4.57
C LYS A 114 -7.42 -8.44 4.02
N ILE A 115 -7.72 -9.55 3.33
CA ILE A 115 -6.70 -10.50 2.91
C ILE A 115 -5.72 -9.90 1.90
N PRO A 116 -6.15 -9.26 0.80
CA PRO A 116 -5.23 -8.66 -0.15
C PRO A 116 -4.37 -7.56 0.49
N ASN A 117 -4.98 -6.66 1.27
CA ASN A 117 -4.23 -5.56 1.89
C ASN A 117 -3.23 -6.06 2.94
N TRP A 118 -3.59 -7.07 3.73
CA TRP A 118 -2.67 -7.70 4.68
C TRP A 118 -1.54 -8.44 3.99
N PHE A 119 -1.83 -9.17 2.91
CA PHE A 119 -0.80 -9.86 2.13
C PHE A 119 0.20 -8.87 1.55
N GLU A 120 -0.28 -7.77 0.98
CA GLU A 120 0.57 -6.73 0.43
C GLU A 120 1.42 -6.04 1.50
N SER A 121 0.84 -5.73 2.66
CA SER A 121 1.58 -5.21 3.81
C SER A 121 2.65 -6.19 4.29
N ALA A 122 2.32 -7.47 4.35
CA ALA A 122 3.22 -8.52 4.85
C ALA A 122 4.38 -8.79 3.89
N ARG A 123 4.12 -8.83 2.58
CA ARG A 123 5.19 -9.07 1.58
C ARG A 123 6.17 -7.91 1.52
N LEU A 124 5.68 -6.68 1.68
CA LEU A 124 6.50 -5.47 1.68
C LEU A 124 7.29 -5.38 2.99
N TYR A 125 6.68 -5.71 4.13
CA TYR A 125 7.41 -5.84 5.40
C TYR A 125 8.48 -6.94 5.35
N TYR A 126 8.18 -8.09 4.73
CA TYR A 126 9.16 -9.16 4.53
C TYR A 126 10.32 -8.70 3.64
N ALA A 127 10.04 -8.03 2.52
CA ALA A 127 11.07 -7.45 1.67
C ALA A 127 11.93 -6.46 2.47
N TYR A 128 11.30 -5.56 3.22
CA TYR A 128 11.97 -4.51 3.98
C TYR A 128 12.81 -5.03 5.16
N SER A 129 12.28 -5.96 5.96
CA SER A 129 12.90 -6.42 7.21
C SER A 129 13.67 -7.74 7.08
N GLY A 130 13.36 -8.56 6.07
CA GLY A 130 13.79 -9.94 5.98
C GLY A 130 13.00 -10.92 6.89
N ASP A 131 12.07 -10.43 7.72
CA ASP A 131 11.26 -11.25 8.62
C ASP A 131 10.01 -11.80 7.92
N SER A 132 9.91 -13.13 7.86
CA SER A 132 8.77 -13.84 7.26
C SER A 132 7.57 -14.03 8.21
N SER A 133 7.66 -13.59 9.46
CA SER A 133 6.62 -13.80 10.48
C SER A 133 5.26 -13.20 10.08
N ALA A 134 5.26 -11.99 9.49
CA ALA A 134 4.05 -11.38 8.94
C ALA A 134 3.44 -12.22 7.82
N MET A 135 4.27 -12.74 6.90
CA MET A 135 3.81 -13.64 5.82
C MET A 135 3.18 -14.92 6.38
N ASN A 136 3.73 -15.47 7.47
CA ASN A 136 3.17 -16.66 8.13
C ASN A 136 1.80 -16.40 8.75
N VAL A 137 1.54 -15.19 9.28
CA VAL A 137 0.22 -14.79 9.78
C VAL A 137 -0.79 -14.77 8.62
N VAL A 138 -0.46 -14.07 7.54
CA VAL A 138 -1.38 -13.94 6.40
C VAL A 138 -1.61 -15.27 5.70
N ARG A 139 -0.60 -16.14 5.63
CA ARG A 139 -0.78 -17.50 5.08
C ARG A 139 -1.88 -18.27 5.83
N LYS A 140 -1.95 -18.17 7.15
CA LYS A 140 -3.00 -18.84 7.93
C LYS A 140 -4.40 -18.31 7.60
N LEU A 141 -4.53 -17.01 7.33
CA LEU A 141 -5.81 -16.41 6.90
C LEU A 141 -6.22 -16.89 5.50
N ILE A 142 -5.28 -16.89 4.56
CA ILE A 142 -5.52 -17.38 3.19
C ILE A 142 -5.91 -18.85 3.22
N ASP A 143 -5.18 -19.69 3.98
CA ASP A 143 -5.48 -21.11 4.12
C ASP A 143 -6.89 -21.34 4.66
N TYR A 144 -7.28 -20.59 5.69
CA TYR A 144 -8.63 -20.68 6.25
C TYR A 144 -9.69 -20.32 5.20
N THR A 145 -9.51 -19.23 4.46
CA THR A 145 -10.46 -18.79 3.45
C THR A 145 -10.55 -19.75 2.27
N LEU A 146 -9.45 -20.39 1.86
CA LEU A 146 -9.50 -21.43 0.83
C LEU A 146 -10.35 -22.63 1.26
N ASP A 147 -10.24 -23.03 2.53
CA ASP A 147 -10.98 -24.17 3.08
C ASP A 147 -12.44 -23.84 3.44
N HIS A 148 -12.75 -22.57 3.75
CA HIS A 148 -14.03 -22.16 4.33
C HIS A 148 -14.76 -21.03 3.60
N GLY A 149 -14.23 -20.53 2.48
CA GLY A 149 -14.72 -19.33 1.82
C GLY A 149 -14.55 -19.36 0.30
N THR A 150 -14.80 -20.52 -0.31
CA THR A 150 -14.81 -20.71 -1.77
C THR A 150 -16.16 -21.28 -2.21
N SER A 151 -16.73 -20.74 -3.28
CA SER A 151 -18.03 -21.16 -3.80
C SER A 151 -18.03 -22.59 -4.34
N SER A 152 -19.22 -23.21 -4.39
CA SER A 152 -19.40 -24.56 -4.95
C SER A 152 -18.95 -24.61 -6.42
N PRO A 153 -18.38 -25.72 -6.91
CA PRO A 153 -18.11 -25.91 -8.34
C PRO A 153 -19.36 -25.92 -9.22
N ASP A 154 -20.56 -26.08 -8.66
CA ASP A 154 -21.83 -26.09 -9.40
C ASP A 154 -22.48 -24.70 -9.53
N TYR A 155 -21.86 -23.66 -8.96
CA TYR A 155 -22.34 -22.27 -9.04
C TYR A 155 -22.06 -21.66 -10.42
N GLU A 156 -22.80 -20.61 -10.78
CA GLU A 156 -22.52 -19.82 -12.00
C GLU A 156 -21.15 -19.11 -11.93
N TRP A 157 -20.70 -18.78 -10.71
CA TRP A 157 -19.34 -18.34 -10.38
C TRP A 157 -18.64 -19.43 -9.56
N PRO A 158 -18.15 -20.50 -10.20
CA PRO A 158 -17.66 -21.69 -9.51
C PRO A 158 -16.26 -21.49 -8.93
N ARG A 159 -16.01 -22.04 -7.74
CA ARG A 159 -14.69 -21.97 -7.07
C ARG A 159 -14.14 -20.55 -6.91
N PHE A 160 -15.04 -19.57 -6.81
CA PHE A 160 -14.73 -18.16 -6.66
C PHE A 160 -14.74 -17.79 -5.16
N PRO A 161 -13.84 -16.93 -4.68
CA PRO A 161 -13.74 -16.64 -3.25
C PRO A 161 -14.88 -15.73 -2.79
N TYR A 162 -15.39 -15.98 -1.58
CA TYR A 162 -16.26 -15.04 -0.90
C TYR A 162 -15.45 -13.84 -0.40
N THR A 163 -15.98 -12.64 -0.62
CA THR A 163 -15.35 -11.38 -0.19
C THR A 163 -15.89 -10.88 1.16
N THR A 164 -16.99 -11.43 1.63
CA THR A 164 -17.59 -11.08 2.92
C THR A 164 -18.16 -12.29 3.65
N ALA A 165 -18.35 -12.13 4.96
CA ALA A 165 -19.16 -13.02 5.79
C ALA A 165 -19.84 -12.21 6.91
N ASN A 166 -20.84 -12.79 7.56
CA ASN A 166 -21.38 -12.22 8.79
C ASN A 166 -20.32 -12.24 9.90
N ALA A 167 -20.44 -11.31 10.85
CA ALA A 167 -19.51 -11.22 11.97
C ALA A 167 -19.52 -12.49 12.83
N GLY A 168 -18.36 -13.11 12.98
CA GLY A 168 -18.18 -14.33 13.77
C GLY A 168 -18.55 -15.62 13.05
N ASP A 169 -18.94 -15.59 11.77
CA ASP A 169 -19.16 -16.81 11.01
C ASP A 169 -17.83 -17.51 10.72
N THR A 170 -17.85 -18.85 10.82
CA THR A 170 -16.67 -19.70 10.56
C THR A 170 -16.69 -20.30 9.15
N LEU A 171 -17.81 -20.19 8.45
CA LEU A 171 -17.99 -20.56 7.06
C LEU A 171 -18.46 -19.31 6.31
N PHE A 172 -17.73 -18.90 5.30
CA PHE A 172 -17.96 -17.61 4.63
C PHE A 172 -18.97 -17.80 3.50
N ARG A 173 -20.07 -17.06 3.58
CA ARG A 173 -21.22 -17.15 2.66
C ARG A 173 -21.81 -15.80 2.25
N GLY A 174 -21.02 -14.73 2.34
CA GLY A 174 -21.48 -13.36 2.12
C GLY A 174 -22.02 -12.70 3.39
N PHE A 175 -22.20 -11.38 3.35
CA PHE A 175 -22.73 -10.58 4.46
C PHE A 175 -24.28 -10.59 4.48
N SER A 176 -24.85 -11.78 4.66
CA SER A 176 -26.31 -12.00 4.56
C SER A 176 -27.15 -11.47 5.72
N ASP A 177 -26.54 -11.06 6.84
CA ASP A 177 -27.22 -10.38 7.94
C ASP A 177 -27.46 -8.89 7.65
N HIS A 178 -26.85 -8.36 6.58
CA HIS A 178 -27.12 -7.00 6.11
C HIS A 178 -28.58 -6.88 5.64
N PRO A 179 -29.27 -5.74 5.88
CA PRO A 179 -30.69 -5.60 5.52
C PRO A 179 -31.02 -5.78 4.03
N VAL A 180 -30.04 -5.63 3.14
CA VAL A 180 -30.27 -5.70 1.68
C VAL A 180 -29.35 -6.67 0.92
N MET A 181 -28.27 -7.17 1.54
CA MET A 181 -27.40 -8.14 0.87
C MET A 181 -27.91 -9.56 1.16
N VAL A 182 -27.56 -10.51 0.29
CA VAL A 182 -28.02 -11.89 0.41
C VAL A 182 -26.86 -12.89 0.51
N CYS A 183 -27.18 -14.12 0.91
CA CYS A 183 -26.23 -15.23 0.85
C CYS A 183 -25.68 -15.37 -0.57
N ASP A 184 -24.39 -15.68 -0.68
CA ASP A 184 -23.66 -15.84 -1.94
C ASP A 184 -23.45 -14.56 -2.76
N GLU A 185 -23.83 -13.40 -2.23
CA GLU A 185 -23.48 -12.10 -2.81
C GLU A 185 -22.03 -11.72 -2.49
N ILE A 186 -21.27 -11.33 -3.51
CA ILE A 186 -19.87 -10.89 -3.40
C ILE A 186 -19.59 -9.62 -4.20
N GLN A 187 -18.46 -8.97 -3.89
CA GLN A 187 -17.87 -7.91 -4.69
C GLN A 187 -16.79 -8.49 -5.62
N VAL A 188 -16.95 -8.35 -6.93
CA VAL A 188 -16.11 -9.06 -7.92
C VAL A 188 -14.69 -8.52 -8.01
N ASP A 189 -14.52 -7.21 -7.82
CA ASP A 189 -13.22 -6.54 -7.79
C ASP A 189 -12.32 -7.06 -6.67
N HIS A 190 -12.84 -7.10 -5.45
CA HIS A 190 -12.14 -7.62 -4.27
C HIS A 190 -11.80 -9.11 -4.42
N ALA A 191 -12.68 -9.91 -5.04
CA ALA A 191 -12.37 -11.30 -5.36
C ALA A 191 -11.23 -11.45 -6.39
N GLY A 192 -11.11 -10.50 -7.33
CA GLY A 192 -9.97 -10.41 -8.25
C GLY A 192 -8.65 -10.10 -7.54
N GLU A 193 -8.67 -9.21 -6.54
CA GLU A 193 -7.51 -8.93 -5.69
C GLU A 193 -7.10 -10.15 -4.84
N MET A 194 -8.08 -10.95 -4.38
CA MET A 194 -7.79 -12.25 -3.76
C MET A 194 -7.13 -13.21 -4.73
N GLY A 195 -7.55 -13.25 -6.00
CA GLY A 195 -6.86 -14.04 -7.04
C GLY A 195 -5.40 -13.65 -7.23
N LEU A 196 -5.10 -12.35 -7.27
CA LEU A 196 -3.71 -11.85 -7.30
C LEU A 196 -2.93 -12.28 -6.05
N THR A 197 -3.57 -12.19 -4.89
CA THR A 197 -2.99 -12.61 -3.61
C THR A 197 -2.64 -14.11 -3.63
N TYR A 198 -3.52 -14.96 -4.14
CA TYR A 198 -3.25 -16.38 -4.29
C TYR A 198 -2.07 -16.64 -5.25
N PHE A 199 -2.00 -15.94 -6.38
CA PHE A 199 -0.88 -16.10 -7.31
C PHE A 199 0.45 -15.69 -6.66
N ARG A 200 0.49 -14.58 -5.95
CA ARG A 200 1.69 -14.12 -5.25
C ARG A 200 2.05 -15.03 -4.06
N MET A 201 1.07 -15.61 -3.38
CA MET A 201 1.31 -16.63 -2.36
C MET A 201 1.89 -17.92 -2.97
N TYR A 202 1.45 -18.33 -4.16
CA TYR A 202 2.12 -19.40 -4.93
C TYR A 202 3.57 -19.02 -5.24
N GLN A 203 3.85 -17.80 -5.70
CA GLN A 203 5.21 -17.35 -5.93
C GLN A 203 6.06 -17.41 -4.65
N PHE A 204 5.49 -17.05 -3.50
CA PHE A 204 6.17 -17.06 -2.20
C PHE A 204 6.34 -18.45 -1.56
N THR A 205 5.45 -19.40 -1.80
CA THR A 205 5.45 -20.74 -1.16
C THR A 205 5.85 -21.88 -2.09
N GLY A 206 5.55 -21.76 -3.38
CA GLY A 206 5.65 -22.84 -4.37
C GLY A 206 4.55 -23.89 -4.23
N GLU A 207 3.55 -23.69 -3.36
CA GLU A 207 2.47 -24.65 -3.16
C GLU A 207 1.38 -24.50 -4.24
N ASN A 208 1.14 -25.56 -5.01
CA ASN A 208 0.22 -25.53 -6.17
C ASN A 208 -1.22 -25.17 -5.82
N ARG A 209 -1.70 -25.43 -4.60
CA ARG A 209 -3.08 -25.09 -4.19
C ARG A 209 -3.40 -23.59 -4.36
N TYR A 210 -2.41 -22.72 -4.12
CA TYR A 210 -2.60 -21.28 -4.32
C TYR A 210 -2.64 -20.92 -5.79
N LEU A 211 -1.85 -21.61 -6.62
CA LEU A 211 -1.90 -21.42 -8.07
C LEU A 211 -3.26 -21.86 -8.64
N GLU A 212 -3.74 -23.03 -8.22
CA GLU A 212 -5.05 -23.54 -8.62
C GLU A 212 -6.17 -22.56 -8.23
N ALA A 213 -6.13 -22.01 -7.01
CA ALA A 213 -7.08 -21.00 -6.58
C ALA A 213 -7.00 -19.71 -7.42
N ALA A 214 -5.80 -19.21 -7.71
CA ALA A 214 -5.60 -18.04 -8.57
C ALA A 214 -6.14 -18.26 -9.99
N LEU A 215 -5.89 -19.43 -10.57
CA LEU A 215 -6.36 -19.79 -11.91
C LEU A 215 -7.89 -19.94 -11.96
N ASN A 216 -8.51 -20.52 -10.93
CA ASN A 216 -9.97 -20.57 -10.83
C ASN A 216 -10.57 -19.15 -10.86
N VAL A 217 -10.00 -18.21 -10.10
CA VAL A 217 -10.44 -16.80 -10.12
C VAL A 217 -10.25 -16.18 -11.51
N ALA A 218 -9.06 -16.31 -12.09
CA ALA A 218 -8.74 -15.74 -13.39
C ALA A 218 -9.63 -16.30 -14.51
N ASP A 219 -9.90 -17.60 -14.50
CA ASP A 219 -10.76 -18.26 -15.50
C ASP A 219 -12.22 -17.81 -15.40
N VAL A 220 -12.75 -17.68 -14.18
CA VAL A 220 -14.11 -17.16 -13.96
C VAL A 220 -14.22 -15.70 -14.39
N LEU A 221 -13.24 -14.86 -14.03
CA LEU A 221 -13.19 -13.47 -14.49
C LEU A 221 -13.11 -13.41 -16.02
N ALA A 222 -12.22 -14.18 -16.66
CA ALA A 222 -12.06 -14.16 -18.10
C ALA A 222 -13.35 -14.60 -18.83
N LYS A 223 -14.05 -15.63 -18.32
CA LYS A 223 -15.33 -16.10 -18.85
C LYS A 223 -16.42 -15.02 -18.78
N ASN A 224 -16.45 -14.23 -17.70
CA ASN A 224 -17.50 -13.24 -17.44
C ASN A 224 -17.14 -11.82 -17.91
N ALA A 225 -15.95 -11.60 -18.49
CA ALA A 225 -15.51 -10.29 -18.94
C ALA A 225 -16.30 -9.80 -20.17
N ARG A 226 -17.04 -8.71 -20.01
CA ARG A 226 -17.75 -8.02 -21.11
C ARG A 226 -17.06 -6.71 -21.50
N THR A 227 -17.43 -6.17 -22.67
CA THR A 227 -17.06 -4.80 -23.01
C THR A 227 -17.85 -3.85 -22.10
N GLY A 228 -17.14 -3.02 -21.34
CA GLY A 228 -17.79 -2.04 -20.45
C GLY A 228 -18.43 -0.87 -21.21
N THR A 229 -19.37 -0.21 -20.55
CA THR A 229 -20.09 0.99 -21.00
C THR A 229 -20.14 2.03 -19.89
N ALA A 230 -20.75 3.19 -20.13
CA ALA A 230 -20.88 4.24 -19.12
C ALA A 230 -21.72 3.85 -17.89
N THR A 231 -22.54 2.80 -17.99
CA THR A 231 -23.45 2.34 -16.92
C THR A 231 -23.19 0.90 -16.48
N GLU A 232 -22.24 0.22 -17.12
CA GLU A 232 -21.98 -1.20 -16.92
C GLU A 232 -20.48 -1.49 -17.03
N SER A 233 -19.84 -1.99 -15.98
CA SER A 233 -18.40 -2.29 -16.01
C SER A 233 -18.09 -3.64 -16.65
N VAL A 234 -16.79 -3.90 -16.86
CA VAL A 234 -16.26 -5.14 -17.46
C VAL A 234 -16.75 -6.39 -16.75
N TRP A 235 -16.91 -6.30 -15.44
CA TRP A 235 -17.65 -7.24 -14.61
C TRP A 235 -18.70 -6.47 -13.81
N PRO A 236 -19.80 -7.10 -13.36
CA PRO A 236 -20.64 -6.48 -12.34
C PRO A 236 -19.81 -6.22 -11.08
N TYR A 237 -20.05 -5.10 -10.40
CA TYR A 237 -19.46 -4.84 -9.08
C TYR A 237 -19.93 -5.89 -8.07
N ARG A 238 -21.24 -6.17 -8.01
CA ARG A 238 -21.81 -7.20 -7.12
C ARG A 238 -22.65 -8.22 -7.86
N VAL A 239 -22.50 -9.48 -7.48
CA VAL A 239 -23.18 -10.64 -8.06
C VAL A 239 -23.50 -11.68 -7.00
N VAL A 240 -24.62 -12.38 -7.16
CA VAL A 240 -24.92 -13.61 -6.41
C VAL A 240 -24.29 -14.78 -7.14
N MET A 241 -23.29 -15.41 -6.53
CA MET A 241 -22.46 -16.42 -7.19
C MET A 241 -23.24 -17.68 -7.60
N SER A 242 -24.26 -18.06 -6.82
CA SER A 242 -25.00 -19.31 -7.02
C SER A 242 -25.77 -19.36 -8.34
N ASP A 243 -26.35 -18.24 -8.75
CA ASP A 243 -27.20 -18.13 -9.95
C ASP A 243 -26.75 -17.05 -10.94
N GLY A 244 -25.65 -16.35 -10.65
CA GLY A 244 -25.09 -15.31 -11.51
C GLY A 244 -25.89 -14.02 -11.54
N LYS A 245 -26.87 -13.83 -10.65
CA LYS A 245 -27.71 -12.63 -10.62
C LYS A 245 -26.88 -11.39 -10.31
N VAL A 246 -26.84 -10.46 -11.26
CA VAL A 246 -26.19 -9.15 -11.10
C VAL A 246 -27.00 -8.27 -10.16
N ILE A 247 -26.35 -7.75 -9.12
CA ILE A 247 -26.95 -6.83 -8.14
C ILE A 247 -26.54 -5.39 -8.43
N ALA A 248 -25.24 -5.16 -8.68
CA ALA A 248 -24.69 -3.86 -9.05
C ALA A 248 -23.85 -4.02 -10.33
N PRO A 249 -24.29 -3.48 -11.48
CA PRO A 249 -23.64 -3.73 -12.78
C PRO A 249 -22.39 -2.88 -13.03
N TYR A 250 -22.12 -1.88 -12.18
CA TYR A 250 -21.03 -0.91 -12.34
C TYR A 250 -20.14 -0.86 -11.10
N GLY A 251 -18.84 -1.00 -11.32
CA GLY A 251 -17.74 -0.69 -10.39
C GLY A 251 -16.53 -0.17 -11.16
N ALA A 252 -15.50 0.30 -10.46
CA ALA A 252 -14.32 0.94 -11.03
C ALA A 252 -12.99 0.46 -10.41
N ASN A 253 -13.00 -0.35 -9.35
CA ASN A 253 -11.79 -0.87 -8.70
C ASN A 253 -11.17 -2.07 -9.43
N TRP A 254 -10.91 -1.97 -10.74
CA TRP A 254 -10.51 -3.13 -11.55
C TRP A 254 -8.99 -3.32 -11.67
N THR A 255 -8.17 -2.52 -10.98
CA THR A 255 -6.71 -2.65 -11.04
C THR A 255 -6.21 -3.97 -10.48
N GLY A 256 -6.84 -4.52 -9.44
CA GLY A 256 -6.52 -5.85 -8.91
C GLY A 256 -6.66 -6.95 -9.96
N CYS A 257 -7.80 -6.95 -10.67
CA CYS A 257 -8.06 -7.87 -11.78
C CYS A 257 -7.06 -7.68 -12.92
N TYR A 258 -6.76 -6.42 -13.29
CA TYR A 258 -5.75 -6.11 -14.31
C TYR A 258 -4.39 -6.70 -13.94
N MET A 259 -3.94 -6.47 -12.70
CA MET A 259 -2.65 -6.96 -12.20
C MET A 259 -2.60 -8.49 -12.14
N LEU A 260 -3.68 -9.16 -11.71
CA LEU A 260 -3.78 -10.64 -11.74
C LEU A 260 -3.52 -11.16 -13.16
N PHE A 261 -4.28 -10.66 -14.14
CA PHE A 261 -4.11 -11.11 -15.52
C PHE A 261 -2.74 -10.79 -16.06
N ASP A 262 -2.23 -9.58 -15.82
CA ASP A 262 -0.93 -9.19 -16.35
C ASP A 262 0.21 -10.07 -15.80
N ASN A 263 0.16 -10.42 -14.52
CA ASN A 263 1.11 -11.36 -13.90
C ASN A 263 1.01 -12.77 -14.50
N LEU A 264 -0.20 -13.30 -14.72
CA LEU A 264 -0.40 -14.62 -15.34
C LEU A 264 0.04 -14.63 -16.82
N ILE A 265 -0.21 -13.55 -17.55
CA ILE A 265 0.20 -13.38 -18.95
C ILE A 265 1.73 -13.34 -19.06
N ARG A 266 2.40 -12.51 -18.24
CA ARG A 266 3.86 -12.40 -18.23
C ARG A 266 4.56 -13.72 -17.88
N THR A 267 3.91 -14.56 -17.08
CA THR A 267 4.44 -15.89 -16.72
C THR A 267 4.03 -17.00 -17.68
N GLY A 268 3.10 -16.74 -18.61
CA GLY A 268 2.61 -17.73 -19.57
C GLY A 268 1.76 -18.83 -18.95
N ILE A 269 1.16 -18.60 -17.78
CA ILE A 269 0.40 -19.61 -17.02
C ILE A 269 -1.10 -19.45 -17.25
N GLY A 270 -1.81 -20.56 -17.45
CA GLY A 270 -3.27 -20.61 -17.57
C GLY A 270 -3.79 -20.25 -18.97
N ASN A 271 -5.02 -19.74 -19.03
CA ASN A 271 -5.67 -19.33 -20.28
C ASN A 271 -5.17 -17.95 -20.76
N VAL A 272 -3.90 -17.87 -21.15
CA VAL A 272 -3.22 -16.61 -21.53
C VAL A 272 -4.00 -15.81 -22.57
N THR A 273 -4.58 -16.47 -23.59
CA THR A 273 -5.38 -15.78 -24.61
C THR A 273 -6.64 -15.13 -24.02
N GLY A 274 -7.38 -15.85 -23.17
CA GLY A 274 -8.54 -15.30 -22.48
C GLY A 274 -8.17 -14.18 -21.50
N TYR A 275 -7.05 -14.33 -20.81
CA TYR A 275 -6.54 -13.34 -19.85
C TYR A 275 -6.15 -12.04 -20.55
N ILE A 276 -5.49 -12.09 -21.71
CA ILE A 276 -5.19 -10.90 -22.53
C ILE A 276 -6.48 -10.16 -22.87
N GLN A 277 -7.49 -10.87 -23.37
CA GLN A 277 -8.77 -10.25 -23.75
C GLN A 277 -9.47 -9.59 -22.56
N ALA A 278 -9.45 -10.23 -21.39
CA ALA A 278 -10.08 -9.71 -20.17
C ALA A 278 -9.30 -8.50 -19.60
N ARG A 279 -7.97 -8.58 -19.54
CA ARG A 279 -7.09 -7.49 -19.12
C ARG A 279 -7.28 -6.25 -20.00
N ASP A 280 -7.32 -6.43 -21.31
CA ASP A 280 -7.43 -5.32 -22.26
C ASP A 280 -8.80 -4.64 -22.13
N LYS A 281 -9.89 -5.41 -21.95
CA LYS A 281 -11.22 -4.85 -21.61
C LYS A 281 -11.19 -4.04 -20.32
N ALA A 282 -10.55 -4.54 -19.27
CA ALA A 282 -10.39 -3.83 -18.00
C ALA A 282 -9.63 -2.50 -18.17
N ARG A 283 -8.50 -2.53 -18.88
CA ARG A 283 -7.72 -1.33 -19.19
C ARG A 283 -8.56 -0.32 -19.96
N ASP A 284 -9.19 -0.74 -21.05
CA ASP A 284 -9.97 0.15 -21.91
C ASP A 284 -11.15 0.76 -21.16
N PHE A 285 -11.85 -0.02 -20.32
CA PHE A 285 -12.91 0.51 -19.47
C PHE A 285 -12.40 1.58 -18.50
N ILE A 286 -11.32 1.30 -17.75
CA ILE A 286 -10.73 2.25 -16.78
C ILE A 286 -10.40 3.58 -17.47
N LEU A 287 -9.71 3.52 -18.62
CA LEU A 287 -9.27 4.70 -19.36
C LEU A 287 -10.42 5.46 -20.03
N GLN A 288 -11.47 4.77 -20.44
CA GLN A 288 -12.60 5.37 -21.16
C GLN A 288 -13.65 5.97 -20.22
N PHE A 289 -13.89 5.37 -19.05
CA PHE A 289 -15.00 5.76 -18.18
C PHE A 289 -14.55 6.44 -16.89
N PRO A 290 -14.06 5.76 -15.82
CA PRO A 290 -13.74 6.45 -14.57
C PRO A 290 -12.65 7.52 -14.74
N MET A 291 -11.66 7.30 -15.61
CA MET A 291 -10.64 8.32 -15.94
C MET A 291 -11.19 9.58 -16.62
N LYS A 292 -12.31 9.48 -17.36
CA LYS A 292 -12.90 10.62 -18.09
C LYS A 292 -14.04 11.28 -17.33
N THR A 293 -14.85 10.47 -16.65
CA THR A 293 -16.03 10.92 -15.92
C THR A 293 -15.70 11.39 -14.50
N GLY A 294 -14.60 10.91 -13.92
CA GLY A 294 -14.25 11.15 -12.52
C GLY A 294 -15.13 10.40 -11.53
N TYR A 295 -15.93 9.42 -11.99
CA TYR A 295 -16.74 8.55 -11.14
C TYR A 295 -16.03 7.22 -10.92
N TRP A 296 -15.23 7.20 -9.86
CA TRP A 296 -14.53 6.01 -9.38
C TRP A 296 -15.44 5.26 -8.42
N THR A 297 -16.53 4.71 -8.95
CA THR A 297 -17.49 3.97 -8.12
C THR A 297 -16.87 2.67 -7.68
N ASP A 298 -16.82 2.52 -6.38
CA ASP A 298 -16.52 1.29 -5.68
C ASP A 298 -17.33 1.36 -4.38
N GLY A 299 -17.60 0.20 -3.83
CA GLY A 299 -18.07 0.11 -2.47
C GLY A 299 -17.03 -0.63 -1.66
N HIS A 300 -16.75 -0.10 -0.48
CA HIS A 300 -16.26 -0.97 0.58
C HIS A 300 -17.24 -2.13 0.74
N THR A 301 -16.71 -3.27 1.13
CA THR A 301 -17.37 -4.57 1.11
C THR A 301 -18.64 -4.63 1.96
N ASP A 302 -18.86 -3.66 2.84
CA ASP A 302 -20.04 -3.49 3.68
C ASP A 302 -21.15 -2.61 3.09
N THR A 303 -20.96 -2.03 1.91
CA THR A 303 -21.89 -1.06 1.34
C THR A 303 -22.73 -1.63 0.19
N ASP A 304 -23.98 -1.20 0.11
CA ASP A 304 -24.94 -1.65 -0.90
C ASP A 304 -24.91 -0.81 -2.19
N ILE A 305 -23.78 -0.17 -2.48
CA ILE A 305 -23.64 0.75 -3.62
C ILE A 305 -24.03 0.05 -4.93
N ASN A 306 -24.96 0.69 -5.64
CA ASN A 306 -25.39 0.36 -6.99
C ASN A 306 -25.53 1.67 -7.77
N SER A 307 -24.41 2.19 -8.25
CA SER A 307 -24.32 3.50 -8.88
C SER A 307 -23.18 3.52 -9.90
N ASN A 308 -23.27 4.38 -10.90
CA ASN A 308 -22.18 4.71 -11.82
C ASN A 308 -21.71 6.17 -11.68
N THR A 309 -22.19 6.87 -10.64
CA THR A 309 -21.82 8.26 -10.32
C THR A 309 -21.31 8.43 -8.90
N TYR A 310 -21.10 7.33 -8.19
CA TYR A 310 -20.53 7.33 -6.84
C TYR A 310 -19.02 7.55 -6.92
N LYS A 311 -18.47 8.31 -5.98
CA LYS A 311 -17.03 8.51 -5.84
C LYS A 311 -16.53 7.81 -4.58
N SER A 312 -15.57 6.91 -4.77
CA SER A 312 -14.72 6.33 -3.73
C SER A 312 -13.27 6.72 -4.01
N ASN A 313 -12.54 7.10 -2.95
CA ASN A 313 -11.11 7.40 -3.07
C ASN A 313 -10.27 6.15 -3.37
N LEU A 314 -10.76 4.97 -2.95
CA LEU A 314 -10.04 3.70 -3.06
C LEU A 314 -9.70 3.39 -4.52
N SER A 315 -10.71 3.36 -5.36
CA SER A 315 -10.56 3.06 -6.80
C SER A 315 -9.61 4.03 -7.51
N ALA A 316 -9.77 5.33 -7.28
CA ALA A 316 -8.94 6.35 -7.92
C ALA A 316 -7.48 6.27 -7.46
N SER A 317 -7.26 6.05 -6.17
CA SER A 317 -5.92 5.93 -5.58
C SER A 317 -5.23 4.66 -6.05
N ASN A 318 -5.93 3.51 -6.09
CA ASN A 318 -5.40 2.25 -6.61
C ASN A 318 -5.03 2.37 -8.10
N ALA A 319 -5.87 3.01 -8.91
CA ALA A 319 -5.54 3.33 -10.30
C ALA A 319 -4.28 4.19 -10.42
N THR A 320 -4.17 5.24 -9.59
CA THR A 320 -2.99 6.12 -9.56
C THR A 320 -1.73 5.34 -9.19
N LEU A 321 -1.78 4.52 -8.15
CA LEU A 321 -0.63 3.74 -7.69
C LEU A 321 -0.22 2.68 -8.72
N CYS A 322 -1.20 2.01 -9.34
CA CYS A 322 -0.95 1.03 -10.40
C CYS A 322 -0.21 1.64 -11.60
N MET A 323 -0.54 2.89 -11.99
CA MET A 323 0.14 3.57 -13.10
C MET A 323 1.64 3.81 -12.88
N PHE A 324 2.13 3.84 -11.62
CA PHE A 324 3.57 3.95 -11.37
C PHE A 324 4.31 2.65 -11.69
N ASP A 325 3.69 1.49 -11.47
CA ASP A 325 4.33 0.19 -11.62
C ASP A 325 4.00 -0.49 -12.96
N TYR A 326 2.90 -0.10 -13.59
CA TYR A 326 2.40 -0.58 -14.89
C TYR A 326 2.29 0.59 -15.88
N PRO A 327 3.42 1.12 -16.39
CA PRO A 327 3.42 2.27 -17.30
C PRO A 327 2.63 2.02 -18.60
N GLU A 328 2.46 0.76 -19.01
CA GLU A 328 1.65 0.33 -20.15
C GLU A 328 0.13 0.40 -19.92
N LEU A 329 -0.32 0.49 -18.66
CA LEU A 329 -1.74 0.67 -18.34
C LEU A 329 -2.25 2.03 -18.83
N ASN A 330 -1.44 3.09 -18.68
CA ASN A 330 -1.76 4.42 -19.20
C ASN A 330 -0.51 5.09 -19.80
N PRO A 331 -0.39 5.16 -21.14
CA PRO A 331 0.70 5.89 -21.80
C PRO A 331 0.74 7.38 -21.42
N ASP A 332 -0.39 8.00 -21.06
CA ASP A 332 -0.51 9.41 -20.67
C ASP A 332 -0.35 9.62 -19.15
N ARG A 333 0.14 8.63 -18.40
CA ARG A 333 0.24 8.64 -16.93
C ARG A 333 0.95 9.87 -16.36
N GLU A 334 1.98 10.40 -17.01
CA GLU A 334 2.71 11.59 -16.52
C GLU A 334 1.82 12.84 -16.53
N THR A 335 0.81 12.88 -17.41
CA THR A 335 -0.19 13.95 -17.43
C THR A 335 -1.37 13.66 -16.50
N ASP A 336 -1.72 12.39 -16.33
CA ASP A 336 -2.95 11.99 -15.63
C ASP A 336 -2.78 11.74 -14.12
N ILE A 337 -1.63 11.24 -13.67
CA ILE A 337 -1.32 11.05 -12.23
C ILE A 337 -1.52 12.35 -11.43
N PRO A 338 -0.92 13.50 -11.79
CA PRO A 338 -1.14 14.74 -11.04
C PRO A 338 -2.61 15.19 -11.04
N LYS A 339 -3.39 14.87 -12.09
CA LYS A 339 -4.83 15.14 -12.11
C LYS A 339 -5.60 14.24 -11.15
N LEU A 340 -5.21 12.97 -11.00
CA LEU A 340 -5.84 12.05 -10.03
C LEU A 340 -5.50 12.40 -8.59
N ILE A 341 -4.26 12.85 -8.32
CA ILE A 341 -3.89 13.40 -7.01
C ILE A 341 -4.76 14.62 -6.71
N ARG A 342 -4.91 15.55 -7.66
CA ARG A 342 -5.79 16.70 -7.51
C ARG A 342 -7.27 16.32 -7.36
N TRP A 343 -7.74 15.31 -8.09
CA TRP A 343 -9.10 14.80 -7.97
C TRP A 343 -9.36 14.31 -6.53
N THR A 344 -8.39 13.65 -5.91
CA THR A 344 -8.45 13.22 -4.50
C THR A 344 -8.53 14.43 -3.56
N GLU A 345 -7.72 15.47 -3.82
CA GLU A 345 -7.77 16.72 -3.05
C GLU A 345 -9.16 17.36 -3.11
N ASP A 346 -9.69 17.53 -4.31
CA ASP A 346 -10.99 18.17 -4.55
C ASP A 346 -12.16 17.39 -3.94
N ASN A 347 -12.14 16.05 -4.01
CA ASN A 347 -13.29 15.22 -3.62
C ASN A 347 -13.22 14.67 -2.19
N PHE A 348 -12.04 14.61 -1.56
CA PHE A 348 -11.87 13.92 -0.27
C PHE A 348 -11.00 14.66 0.74
N ILE A 349 -10.25 15.69 0.34
CA ILE A 349 -9.56 16.58 1.28
C ILE A 349 -10.41 17.82 1.53
N PHE A 350 -10.71 18.58 0.47
CA PHE A 350 -11.45 19.84 0.58
C PHE A 350 -12.95 19.65 0.81
N ARG A 351 -13.48 18.47 0.43
CA ARG A 351 -14.81 18.03 0.83
C ARG A 351 -14.72 17.23 2.13
N SER A 352 -15.19 17.83 3.22
CA SER A 352 -15.13 17.25 4.57
C SER A 352 -16.52 17.20 5.22
N ARG A 353 -16.70 16.32 6.21
CA ARG A 353 -17.88 16.37 7.08
C ARG A 353 -17.92 17.69 7.87
N PRO A 354 -19.11 18.20 8.24
CA PRO A 354 -19.20 19.37 9.10
C PRO A 354 -18.40 19.20 10.39
N GLY A 355 -17.46 20.11 10.65
CA GLY A 355 -16.62 20.12 11.84
C GLY A 355 -15.32 19.30 11.75
N GLU A 356 -15.08 18.57 10.66
CA GLU A 356 -13.80 17.90 10.42
C GLU A 356 -12.85 18.78 9.58
N PRO A 357 -11.57 18.91 9.96
CA PRO A 357 -10.63 19.72 9.20
C PRO A 357 -10.27 19.07 7.86
N SER A 358 -9.98 19.89 6.85
CA SER A 358 -9.35 19.41 5.60
C SER A 358 -7.84 19.26 5.76
N GLU A 359 -7.24 20.16 6.54
CA GLU A 359 -5.80 20.19 6.81
C GLU A 359 -5.55 20.36 8.31
N MET A 360 -4.49 19.73 8.81
CA MET A 360 -4.10 19.85 10.22
C MET A 360 -2.57 19.97 10.34
N TRP A 361 -2.08 21.11 10.82
CA TRP A 361 -0.64 21.41 10.94
C TRP A 361 0.14 21.13 9.64
N GLY A 362 -0.43 21.51 8.49
CA GLY A 362 0.16 21.32 7.18
C GLY A 362 -0.03 19.93 6.56
N ALA A 363 -0.65 18.97 7.25
CA ALA A 363 -1.02 17.69 6.68
C ALA A 363 -2.38 17.77 5.99
N ASN A 364 -2.46 17.30 4.74
CA ASN A 364 -3.72 17.07 4.04
C ASN A 364 -4.32 15.76 4.54
N ILE A 365 -5.54 15.79 5.06
CA ILE A 365 -6.19 14.61 5.63
C ILE A 365 -7.40 14.21 4.79
N VAL A 366 -7.50 12.91 4.51
CA VAL A 366 -8.29 12.40 3.38
C VAL A 366 -9.50 11.61 3.88
N GLY A 367 -10.66 11.88 3.27
CA GLY A 367 -11.90 11.13 3.47
C GLY A 367 -12.02 9.91 2.54
N GLU A 368 -12.98 9.04 2.79
CA GLU A 368 -13.10 7.76 2.08
C GLU A 368 -13.99 7.83 0.83
N GLN A 369 -15.27 8.16 0.98
CA GLN A 369 -16.26 8.02 -0.09
C GLN A 369 -17.47 8.96 0.07
N ASP A 370 -18.30 9.10 -0.97
CA ASP A 370 -19.41 10.07 -1.03
C ASP A 370 -20.35 10.05 0.19
N THR A 371 -20.66 8.87 0.72
CA THR A 371 -21.54 8.72 1.90
C THR A 371 -20.77 8.59 3.21
N PHE A 372 -19.44 8.47 3.15
CA PHE A 372 -18.58 8.26 4.31
C PHE A 372 -17.31 9.10 4.28
N LEU A 373 -17.45 10.43 4.41
CA LEU A 373 -16.33 11.39 4.36
C LEU A 373 -15.47 11.45 5.65
N VAL A 374 -15.42 10.38 6.44
CA VAL A 374 -14.57 10.27 7.65
C VAL A 374 -13.11 10.42 7.27
N LYS A 375 -12.35 11.25 7.99
CA LYS A 375 -10.90 11.38 7.77
C LYS A 375 -10.18 10.18 8.37
N MET A 376 -9.45 9.41 7.56
CA MET A 376 -8.89 8.12 7.97
C MET A 376 -7.39 8.02 7.73
N ASP A 377 -6.71 7.18 8.51
CA ASP A 377 -5.26 6.98 8.42
C ASP A 377 -4.85 6.38 7.07
N TYR A 378 -5.53 5.33 6.61
CA TYR A 378 -5.17 4.61 5.40
C TYR A 378 -5.43 5.44 4.13
N GLN A 379 -6.52 6.21 4.07
CA GLN A 379 -6.79 7.13 2.95
C GLN A 379 -5.76 8.26 2.89
N THR A 380 -5.34 8.76 4.05
CA THR A 380 -4.30 9.78 4.16
C THR A 380 -2.94 9.21 3.75
N ALA A 381 -2.63 7.97 4.13
CA ALA A 381 -1.41 7.28 3.73
C ALA A 381 -1.37 7.01 2.21
N ARG A 382 -2.49 6.63 1.59
CA ARG A 382 -2.63 6.46 0.13
C ARG A 382 -2.30 7.72 -0.65
N TYR A 383 -2.91 8.84 -0.26
CA TYR A 383 -2.61 10.14 -0.85
C TYR A 383 -1.14 10.50 -0.73
N ALA A 384 -0.54 10.24 0.44
CA ALA A 384 0.87 10.51 0.67
C ALA A 384 1.78 9.63 -0.20
N ALA A 385 1.45 8.36 -0.37
CA ALA A 385 2.17 7.45 -1.26
C ALA A 385 2.14 7.96 -2.71
N ALA A 386 0.97 8.35 -3.23
CA ALA A 386 0.85 8.91 -4.57
C ALA A 386 1.67 10.20 -4.74
N CYS A 387 1.62 11.10 -3.75
CA CYS A 387 2.43 12.32 -3.74
C CYS A 387 3.94 12.02 -3.73
N ALA A 388 4.40 11.08 -2.89
CA ALA A 388 5.81 10.72 -2.79
C ALA A 388 6.34 10.06 -4.08
N ARG A 389 5.56 9.14 -4.68
CA ARG A 389 5.89 8.54 -5.98
C ARG A 389 5.93 9.59 -7.07
N TRP A 390 4.96 10.53 -7.11
CA TRP A 390 4.95 11.61 -8.10
C TRP A 390 6.11 12.60 -7.92
N PHE A 391 6.51 12.91 -6.69
CA PHE A 391 7.71 13.70 -6.42
C PHE A 391 8.95 13.09 -7.09
N SER A 392 9.14 11.77 -6.99
CA SER A 392 10.31 11.10 -7.58
C SER A 392 10.38 11.20 -9.11
N ILE A 393 9.24 11.43 -9.78
CA ILE A 393 9.15 11.59 -11.23
C ILE A 393 9.25 13.07 -11.64
N SER A 394 8.52 13.93 -10.94
CA SER A 394 8.37 15.35 -11.31
C SER A 394 9.47 16.26 -10.76
N GLY A 395 10.13 15.87 -9.66
CA GLY A 395 11.04 16.72 -8.91
C GLY A 395 10.37 17.88 -8.16
N ASP A 396 9.04 17.92 -8.09
CA ASP A 396 8.30 19.01 -7.43
C ASP A 396 8.21 18.77 -5.91
N ASP A 397 9.06 19.48 -5.16
CA ASP A 397 9.16 19.41 -3.71
C ASP A 397 7.82 19.67 -2.97
N SER A 398 6.84 20.31 -3.60
CA SER A 398 5.52 20.49 -2.99
C SER A 398 4.81 19.16 -2.74
N TYR A 399 5.00 18.16 -3.60
CA TYR A 399 4.46 16.82 -3.38
C TYR A 399 5.22 16.05 -2.30
N LYS A 400 6.54 16.25 -2.20
CA LYS A 400 7.34 15.70 -1.08
C LYS A 400 6.85 16.24 0.25
N GLU A 401 6.61 17.55 0.34
CA GLU A 401 6.08 18.19 1.55
C GLU A 401 4.67 17.69 1.88
N LYS A 402 3.75 17.63 0.90
CA LYS A 402 2.40 17.06 1.09
C LYS A 402 2.45 15.65 1.66
N ALA A 403 3.26 14.78 1.06
CA ALA A 403 3.44 13.41 1.50
C ALA A 403 4.04 13.32 2.90
N TYR A 404 5.08 14.10 3.19
CA TYR A 404 5.75 14.11 4.49
C TYR A 404 4.78 14.47 5.61
N ARG A 405 3.99 15.54 5.45
CA ARG A 405 3.05 15.97 6.48
C ARG A 405 1.91 14.98 6.67
N ALA A 406 1.37 14.43 5.58
CA ALA A 406 0.33 13.41 5.64
C ALA A 406 0.81 12.13 6.35
N LEU A 407 1.99 11.59 6.02
CA LEU A 407 2.52 10.41 6.73
C LEU A 407 2.85 10.72 8.19
N ASN A 408 3.39 11.90 8.49
CA ASN A 408 3.64 12.30 9.87
C ASN A 408 2.34 12.33 10.68
N TRP A 409 1.25 12.82 10.12
CA TRP A 409 -0.07 12.75 10.75
C TRP A 409 -0.51 11.31 10.99
N VAL A 410 -0.32 10.43 10.00
CA VAL A 410 -0.62 9.00 10.10
C VAL A 410 0.15 8.32 11.24
N THR A 411 1.41 8.72 11.52
CA THR A 411 2.17 8.11 12.62
C THR A 411 1.52 8.25 13.99
N TYR A 412 0.60 9.20 14.18
CA TYR A 412 -0.14 9.37 15.44
C TYR A 412 -1.35 8.42 15.57
N CYS A 413 -1.69 7.67 14.52
CA CYS A 413 -2.85 6.77 14.46
C CYS A 413 -2.59 5.38 15.06
N ASN A 414 -1.54 5.23 15.88
CA ASN A 414 -1.39 4.11 16.80
C ASN A 414 -0.82 4.54 18.14
N ASP A 415 -1.07 3.77 19.20
CA ASP A 415 -0.40 3.96 20.48
C ASP A 415 1.02 3.38 20.51
N SER A 416 1.73 3.48 21.64
CA SER A 416 3.09 2.96 21.79
C SER A 416 3.20 1.42 21.75
N THR A 417 2.08 0.70 21.71
CA THR A 417 2.01 -0.76 21.59
C THR A 417 1.63 -1.23 20.19
N GLY A 418 1.29 -0.30 19.28
CA GLY A 418 0.84 -0.56 17.93
C GLY A 418 -0.67 -0.72 17.77
N LEU A 419 -1.45 -0.51 18.84
CA LEU A 419 -2.91 -0.48 18.78
C LEU A 419 -3.36 0.68 17.89
N ALA A 420 -4.13 0.36 16.86
CA ALA A 420 -4.62 1.33 15.89
C ALA A 420 -5.77 2.21 16.37
N PHE A 421 -5.81 3.41 15.81
CA PHE A 421 -6.98 4.27 15.73
C PHE A 421 -7.22 4.65 14.28
N GLU A 422 -8.38 4.30 13.75
CA GLU A 422 -8.82 4.61 12.37
C GLU A 422 -8.70 6.10 12.03
N SER A 423 -9.02 6.94 13.02
CA SER A 423 -8.93 8.38 12.90
C SER A 423 -8.64 9.02 14.26
N PRO A 424 -7.74 10.00 14.32
CA PRO A 424 -7.53 10.82 15.49
C PRO A 424 -8.53 12.00 15.59
N VAL A 425 -9.28 12.30 14.51
CA VAL A 425 -10.22 13.45 14.45
C VAL A 425 -11.67 13.03 14.36
N SER A 426 -11.96 11.92 13.69
CA SER A 426 -13.31 11.40 13.52
C SER A 426 -13.68 10.48 14.68
N LYS A 427 -14.78 10.79 15.36
CA LYS A 427 -15.18 10.11 16.60
C LYS A 427 -16.24 9.04 16.34
N GLY A 428 -16.26 8.01 17.20
CA GLY A 428 -17.33 7.00 17.24
C GLY A 428 -17.20 5.87 16.20
N ILE A 429 -16.13 5.89 15.40
CA ILE A 429 -15.81 4.85 14.42
C ILE A 429 -15.01 3.71 15.07
N SER A 430 -15.13 2.52 14.49
CA SER A 430 -14.31 1.35 14.84
C SER A 430 -12.97 1.40 14.09
N SER A 431 -11.98 0.66 14.57
CA SER A 431 -10.72 0.48 13.84
C SER A 431 -10.78 -0.82 13.04
N TRP A 432 -10.69 -0.70 11.73
CA TRP A 432 -10.81 -1.81 10.79
C TRP A 432 -9.47 -2.50 10.64
N TRP A 433 -9.51 -3.84 10.59
CA TRP A 433 -8.31 -4.65 10.46
C TRP A 433 -7.67 -4.44 9.09
N SER A 434 -8.47 -4.45 8.00
CA SER A 434 -8.04 -4.15 6.63
C SER A 434 -7.27 -2.83 6.55
N ASP A 435 -7.85 -1.79 7.13
CA ASP A 435 -7.47 -0.39 6.96
C ASP A 435 -6.19 -0.11 7.74
N CYS A 436 -6.25 -0.35 9.05
CA CYS A 436 -5.20 0.04 9.99
C CYS A 436 -3.93 -0.83 9.91
N TYR A 437 -4.04 -2.11 9.52
CA TYR A 437 -2.92 -3.07 9.54
C TYR A 437 -2.54 -3.66 8.18
N GLY A 438 -3.42 -3.55 7.18
CA GLY A 438 -3.13 -3.88 5.79
C GLY A 438 -2.77 -2.63 4.99
N GLU A 439 -3.78 -1.81 4.71
CA GLU A 439 -3.68 -0.66 3.82
C GLU A 439 -2.74 0.44 4.28
N CYS A 440 -2.98 0.98 5.47
CA CYS A 440 -2.21 2.09 5.98
C CYS A 440 -0.70 1.80 5.95
N PRO A 441 -0.20 0.70 6.56
CA PRO A 441 1.23 0.43 6.58
C PRO A 441 1.83 0.14 5.19
N ARG A 442 1.10 -0.51 4.27
CA ARG A 442 1.67 -0.81 2.94
C ARG A 442 2.01 0.44 2.11
N MET A 443 1.35 1.56 2.39
CA MET A 443 1.58 2.83 1.70
C MET A 443 2.93 3.48 2.02
N PHE A 444 3.54 3.18 3.18
CA PHE A 444 4.85 3.72 3.53
C PHE A 444 5.96 3.19 2.61
N TYR A 445 5.86 1.93 2.15
CA TYR A 445 6.84 1.36 1.22
C TYR A 445 6.76 2.01 -0.17
N GLN A 446 5.56 2.32 -0.65
CA GLN A 446 5.37 3.14 -1.85
C GLN A 446 6.02 4.52 -1.66
N ALA A 447 5.86 5.15 -0.49
CA ALA A 447 6.51 6.42 -0.20
C ALA A 447 8.04 6.30 -0.13
N PHE A 448 8.59 5.22 0.44
CA PHE A 448 10.04 4.97 0.43
C PHE A 448 10.61 4.77 -0.97
N ALA A 449 9.84 4.17 -1.89
CA ALA A 449 10.24 4.08 -3.29
C ALA A 449 10.41 5.46 -3.94
N GLY A 450 9.63 6.46 -3.50
CA GLY A 450 9.74 7.84 -3.98
C GLY A 450 10.74 8.71 -3.21
N VAL A 451 10.91 8.45 -1.91
CA VAL A 451 11.78 9.22 -1.00
C VAL A 451 12.57 8.27 -0.10
N PRO A 452 13.69 7.70 -0.59
CA PRO A 452 14.46 6.69 0.15
C PRO A 452 15.08 7.22 1.45
N GLU A 453 15.24 8.54 1.59
CA GLU A 453 15.73 9.20 2.80
C GLU A 453 14.83 8.98 4.03
N TRP A 454 13.57 8.62 3.82
CA TRP A 454 12.59 8.39 4.90
C TRP A 454 12.68 7.02 5.57
N ALA A 455 13.44 6.09 5.01
CA ALA A 455 13.83 4.87 5.72
C ALA A 455 14.96 5.15 6.75
N PRO A 456 15.19 4.27 7.72
CA PRO A 456 16.24 4.44 8.72
C PRO A 456 17.64 4.62 8.11
N PRO A 457 18.44 5.59 8.60
CA PRO A 457 19.80 5.76 8.14
C PRO A 457 20.74 4.70 8.68
N ARG A 458 21.77 4.37 7.90
CA ARG A 458 22.80 3.35 8.21
C ARG A 458 22.26 1.92 8.33
N GLU A 459 21.11 1.66 7.73
CA GLU A 459 20.52 0.32 7.63
C GLU A 459 20.32 -0.07 6.15
N ASN A 460 20.27 -1.38 5.89
CA ASN A 460 20.07 -1.93 4.56
C ASN A 460 18.62 -2.43 4.45
N HIS A 461 17.86 -1.88 3.49
CA HIS A 461 16.47 -2.27 3.26
C HIS A 461 16.12 -2.25 1.77
N ILE A 462 15.41 -3.27 1.31
CA ILE A 462 14.59 -3.23 0.11
C ILE A 462 13.33 -2.44 0.47
N LEU A 463 13.27 -1.21 0.00
CA LEU A 463 12.23 -0.24 0.29
C LEU A 463 10.91 -0.57 -0.38
N TYR A 464 10.96 -1.09 -1.61
CA TYR A 464 9.79 -1.45 -2.39
C TYR A 464 10.14 -2.39 -3.54
N SER A 465 9.20 -3.30 -3.84
CA SER A 465 9.10 -4.04 -5.09
C SER A 465 7.63 -4.25 -5.40
N GLU A 466 7.22 -4.09 -6.66
CA GLU A 466 5.88 -4.48 -7.09
C GLU A 466 5.72 -6.00 -7.04
N GLY A 467 6.77 -6.71 -7.47
CA GLY A 467 6.83 -8.16 -7.58
C GLY A 467 7.02 -8.87 -6.24
N MET A 468 6.85 -10.20 -6.27
CA MET A 468 7.15 -11.04 -5.12
C MET A 468 8.66 -11.33 -5.03
N LEU A 469 9.22 -11.16 -3.83
CA LEU A 469 10.62 -11.49 -3.52
C LEU A 469 10.71 -12.73 -2.62
N ARG A 470 11.84 -13.43 -2.68
CA ARG A 470 12.17 -14.60 -1.84
C ARG A 470 13.61 -14.55 -1.35
N LYS A 471 13.91 -15.33 -0.31
CA LYS A 471 15.27 -15.50 0.23
C LYS A 471 15.96 -14.16 0.54
N VAL A 472 15.18 -13.18 0.98
CA VAL A 472 15.68 -11.85 1.37
C VAL A 472 16.61 -12.01 2.57
N GLN A 473 17.84 -11.51 2.43
CA GLN A 473 18.89 -11.60 3.43
C GLN A 473 19.69 -10.30 3.46
N TYR A 474 19.91 -9.80 4.67
CA TYR A 474 20.71 -8.63 4.96
C TYR A 474 21.97 -9.01 5.75
N ALA A 475 23.10 -8.44 5.37
CA ALA A 475 24.33 -8.41 6.15
C ALA A 475 24.99 -7.03 6.03
N GLU A 476 26.04 -6.77 6.80
CA GLU A 476 26.66 -5.44 6.94
C GLU A 476 26.96 -4.74 5.61
N LYS A 477 27.41 -5.50 4.61
CA LYS A 477 27.80 -5.00 3.28
C LYS A 477 27.25 -5.86 2.16
N GLN A 478 26.13 -6.51 2.41
CA GLN A 478 25.53 -7.42 1.45
C GLN A 478 24.02 -7.44 1.57
N VAL A 479 23.36 -7.43 0.41
CA VAL A 479 21.93 -7.70 0.29
C VAL A 479 21.75 -8.76 -0.78
N ARG A 480 20.97 -9.79 -0.46
CA ARG A 480 20.66 -10.91 -1.36
C ARG A 480 19.17 -11.18 -1.36
N TYR A 481 18.62 -11.46 -2.53
CA TYR A 481 17.23 -11.89 -2.69
C TYR A 481 17.01 -12.55 -4.05
N THR A 482 15.86 -13.18 -4.24
CA THR A 482 15.37 -13.69 -5.52
C THR A 482 14.14 -12.89 -5.92
N ALA A 483 14.14 -12.27 -7.10
CA ALA A 483 12.99 -11.62 -7.70
C ALA A 483 12.25 -12.60 -8.63
N LEU A 484 10.93 -12.67 -8.51
CA LEU A 484 10.12 -13.70 -9.20
C LEU A 484 9.33 -13.17 -10.40
N SER A 485 9.23 -11.85 -10.55
CA SER A 485 8.55 -11.22 -11.69
C SER A 485 9.41 -11.32 -12.94
N GLY A 486 8.78 -11.54 -14.11
CA GLY A 486 9.46 -11.59 -15.41
C GLY A 486 9.83 -10.21 -16.00
N ASN A 487 9.84 -9.18 -15.15
CA ASN A 487 10.31 -7.81 -15.36
C ASN A 487 9.99 -7.10 -14.04
N GLY A 488 10.95 -6.40 -13.45
CA GLY A 488 10.76 -5.78 -12.15
C GLY A 488 11.70 -4.61 -11.88
N THR A 489 11.34 -3.86 -10.85
CA THR A 489 12.18 -2.79 -10.32
C THR A 489 12.13 -2.84 -8.80
N GLU A 490 13.31 -2.93 -8.19
CA GLU A 490 13.50 -2.95 -6.75
C GLU A 490 14.17 -1.66 -6.33
N TYR A 491 13.62 -1.04 -5.29
CA TYR A 491 14.13 0.18 -4.68
C TYR A 491 14.77 -0.17 -3.35
N LEU A 492 15.99 0.27 -3.11
CA LEU A 492 16.74 -0.07 -1.91
C LEU A 492 17.39 1.16 -1.29
N ARG A 493 17.55 1.12 0.03
CA ARG A 493 18.51 1.93 0.79
C ARG A 493 19.61 1.03 1.29
N LEU A 494 20.85 1.49 1.15
CA LEU A 494 22.04 0.78 1.56
C LEU A 494 22.89 1.66 2.47
N SER A 495 23.43 1.08 3.54
CA SER A 495 24.37 1.70 4.47
C SER A 495 25.82 1.68 3.97
N PHE A 496 26.03 1.24 2.73
CA PHE A 496 27.33 1.08 2.10
C PHE A 496 27.25 1.42 0.62
N LYS A 497 28.40 1.78 0.03
CA LYS A 497 28.50 1.95 -1.43
C LYS A 497 28.60 0.55 -2.07
N PRO A 498 27.67 0.15 -2.95
CA PRO A 498 27.83 -1.03 -3.79
C PRO A 498 29.14 -0.98 -4.55
N GLU A 499 29.96 -2.01 -4.41
CA GLU A 499 31.11 -2.27 -5.26
C GLU A 499 30.70 -3.14 -6.44
N LYS A 500 29.80 -4.11 -6.19
CA LYS A 500 29.34 -5.08 -7.17
C LYS A 500 27.85 -5.35 -7.00
N VAL A 501 27.13 -5.35 -8.13
CA VAL A 501 25.75 -5.79 -8.23
C VAL A 501 25.68 -6.88 -9.28
N THR A 502 25.08 -8.03 -8.95
CA THR A 502 24.94 -9.14 -9.88
C THR A 502 23.50 -9.59 -10.02
N ILE A 503 23.11 -9.94 -11.24
CA ILE A 503 21.90 -10.68 -11.61
C ILE A 503 22.35 -12.08 -12.05
N ASN A 504 21.82 -13.13 -11.41
CA ASN A 504 22.19 -14.53 -11.68
C ASN A 504 23.71 -14.78 -11.68
N GLY A 505 24.44 -14.06 -10.81
CA GLY A 505 25.90 -14.13 -10.69
C GLY A 505 26.68 -13.35 -11.75
N GLN A 506 26.02 -12.81 -12.77
CA GLN A 506 26.62 -11.91 -13.74
C GLN A 506 26.57 -10.48 -13.23
N GLU A 507 27.71 -9.80 -13.25
CA GLU A 507 27.81 -8.39 -12.87
C GLU A 507 27.06 -7.51 -13.88
N ILE A 508 26.26 -6.59 -13.36
CA ILE A 508 25.53 -5.59 -14.14
C ILE A 508 26.15 -4.21 -13.94
N GLU A 509 25.95 -3.31 -14.89
CA GLU A 509 26.56 -1.99 -14.86
C GLU A 509 25.62 -0.93 -14.29
N MET A 510 26.23 0.08 -13.65
CA MET A 510 25.56 1.32 -13.32
C MET A 510 25.25 2.08 -14.62
N HIS A 511 24.05 2.65 -14.72
CA HIS A 511 23.69 3.56 -15.80
C HIS A 511 23.17 4.90 -15.30
N ASP A 512 23.09 5.89 -16.20
CA ASP A 512 22.42 7.18 -15.94
C ASP A 512 20.89 7.09 -16.10
N LEU A 513 20.40 6.05 -16.79
CA LEU A 513 18.98 5.76 -17.02
C LEU A 513 18.70 4.31 -16.67
N LEU A 514 17.52 4.03 -16.12
CA LEU A 514 17.13 2.69 -15.68
C LEU A 514 16.73 1.80 -16.88
N MET A 515 17.73 1.16 -17.49
CA MET A 515 17.60 0.20 -18.59
C MET A 515 17.31 -1.21 -18.05
N PRO A 516 16.81 -2.16 -18.87
CA PRO A 516 16.75 -3.57 -18.48
C PRO A 516 18.11 -4.09 -18.01
N ASP A 517 18.13 -4.85 -16.92
CA ASP A 517 19.32 -5.48 -16.32
C ASP A 517 20.44 -4.48 -15.98
N SER A 518 20.05 -3.35 -15.36
CA SER A 518 20.96 -2.28 -14.93
C SER A 518 20.53 -1.71 -13.58
N TYR A 519 21.34 -0.81 -13.03
CA TYR A 519 20.98 -0.11 -11.80
C TYR A 519 21.36 1.37 -11.81
N LEU A 520 20.61 2.15 -11.02
CA LEU A 520 20.90 3.54 -10.67
C LEU A 520 21.37 3.62 -9.23
N ILE A 521 22.31 4.51 -8.94
CA ILE A 521 22.77 4.78 -7.57
C ILE A 521 22.82 6.27 -7.26
N ASN A 522 22.26 6.66 -6.12
CA ASN A 522 22.29 8.03 -5.62
C ASN A 522 22.87 8.07 -4.20
N LYS A 523 23.69 9.08 -3.91
CA LYS A 523 24.20 9.33 -2.55
C LYS A 523 23.11 10.03 -1.73
N LEU A 524 22.78 9.49 -0.56
CA LEU A 524 21.84 10.11 0.39
C LEU A 524 22.56 10.94 1.47
N GLY A 525 23.88 10.74 1.61
CA GLY A 525 24.70 11.38 2.63
C GLY A 525 24.99 10.44 3.81
N ASN A 526 25.94 10.84 4.68
CA ASN A 526 26.35 10.08 5.87
C ASN A 526 26.76 8.60 5.64
N GLY A 527 27.14 8.23 4.42
CA GLY A 527 27.52 6.86 4.05
C GLY A 527 26.40 6.05 3.40
N ASP A 528 25.18 6.59 3.29
CA ASP A 528 24.03 5.89 2.74
C ASP A 528 23.83 6.17 1.24
N TYR A 529 23.25 5.18 0.56
CA TYR A 529 22.97 5.18 -0.86
C TYR A 529 21.56 4.69 -1.14
N ALA A 530 20.87 5.31 -2.10
CA ALA A 530 19.71 4.74 -2.73
C ALA A 530 20.15 3.97 -3.98
N LEU A 531 19.67 2.74 -4.13
CA LEU A 531 19.93 1.88 -5.27
C LEU A 531 18.58 1.48 -5.90
N THR A 532 18.44 1.66 -7.20
CA THR A 532 17.29 1.16 -7.96
C THR A 532 17.80 0.15 -8.96
N ILE A 533 17.34 -1.10 -8.87
CA ILE A 533 17.72 -2.19 -9.79
C ILE A 533 16.53 -2.48 -10.69
N LYS A 534 16.80 -2.70 -11.99
CA LYS A 534 15.81 -3.20 -12.93
C LYS A 534 16.30 -4.50 -13.56
N HIS A 535 15.41 -5.47 -13.65
CA HIS A 535 15.66 -6.77 -14.28
C HIS A 535 14.58 -7.11 -15.30
N SER A 536 14.93 -7.95 -16.28
CA SER A 536 14.05 -8.35 -17.37
C SER A 536 13.49 -9.77 -17.24
N GLU A 537 13.93 -10.54 -16.24
CA GLU A 537 13.56 -11.93 -16.03
C GLU A 537 13.63 -12.28 -14.53
N PRO A 538 12.97 -13.37 -14.07
CA PRO A 538 13.14 -13.84 -12.70
C PRO A 538 14.61 -14.15 -12.42
N CYS A 539 15.15 -13.64 -11.32
CA CYS A 539 16.58 -13.68 -11.08
C CYS A 539 16.98 -13.68 -9.60
N ASP A 540 18.18 -14.20 -9.33
CA ASP A 540 18.88 -14.03 -8.06
C ASP A 540 19.72 -12.74 -8.10
N ILE A 541 19.48 -11.85 -7.14
CA ILE A 541 20.21 -10.59 -7.00
C ILE A 541 21.14 -10.67 -5.79
N LEU A 542 22.38 -10.22 -6.01
CA LEU A 542 23.38 -10.04 -4.97
C LEU A 542 24.02 -8.66 -5.13
N ILE A 543 23.97 -7.88 -4.05
CA ILE A 543 24.63 -6.59 -3.93
C ILE A 543 25.69 -6.73 -2.85
N SER A 544 26.93 -6.33 -3.15
CA SER A 544 28.05 -6.37 -2.19
C SER A 544 28.86 -5.08 -2.20
N GLY A 545 29.29 -4.64 -1.03
CA GLY A 545 30.16 -3.48 -0.82
C GLY A 545 31.52 -3.84 -0.22
N LEU A 546 32.45 -2.88 -0.32
CA LEU A 546 33.78 -2.89 0.31
C LEU A 546 33.73 -2.84 1.83
#